data_AF-A0A812LS37-F1
#
_entry.id   AF-A0A812LS37-F1
#
_cell.length_a   1.000
_cell.length_b   1.000
_cell.length_c   1.000
_cell.angle_alpha   90.00
_cell.angle_beta   90.00
_cell.angle_gamma   90.00
#
_symmetry.space_group_name_H-M   'P 1'
#
loop_
_entity.id
_entity.type
_entity.pdbx_description
1 polymer ?
#
loop_
_entity_poly.entity_id
_entity_poly.type
_entity_poly.pdbx_seq_one_letter_code
_entity_poly.pdbx_strand_id
1 'polypeptide(L)'
;MAAALIIVGLRAEAKRMLRPFSWGEEFLRLNEEAFQVYSEAKNAAALRRAEAALLEKWRDEAAERRAQDLDLPPSEEEESQSSEDEEVDAAGNTVPQSQAKLSAHATSTSTAPTDADKV
;
A
#
# COMPACT_ATOMS: atom_id res chain seq x y z
N MET A 1 -1.63 -9.09 2.41
CA MET A 1 -1.85 -10.56 2.47
C MET A 1 -2.33 -11.18 1.15
N ALA A 2 -3.32 -10.63 0.44
CA ALA A 2 -3.88 -11.25 -0.77
C ALA A 2 -2.83 -11.73 -1.81
N ALA A 3 -1.80 -10.93 -2.11
CA ALA A 3 -0.68 -11.33 -2.99
C ALA A 3 -0.01 -12.65 -2.55
N ALA A 4 0.32 -12.80 -1.27
CA ALA A 4 0.96 -14.00 -0.74
C ALA A 4 0.06 -15.23 -0.87
N LEU A 5 -1.25 -15.07 -0.64
CA LEU A 5 -2.23 -16.15 -0.87
C LEU A 5 -2.25 -16.61 -2.33
N ILE A 6 -2.23 -15.67 -3.29
CA ILE A 6 -2.21 -16.02 -4.73
C ILE A 6 -0.93 -16.76 -5.11
N ILE A 7 0.23 -16.28 -4.62
CA ILE A 7 1.55 -16.89 -4.90
C ILE A 7 1.63 -18.34 -4.39
N VAL A 8 0.97 -18.67 -3.27
CA VAL A 8 0.88 -20.05 -2.75
C VAL A 8 -0.33 -20.84 -3.28
N GLY A 9 -1.02 -20.34 -4.31
CA GLY A 9 -2.14 -21.02 -4.99
C GLY A 9 -3.54 -20.79 -4.39
N LEU A 10 -3.66 -20.09 -3.26
CA LEU A 10 -4.90 -19.80 -2.54
C LEU A 10 -5.63 -18.56 -3.14
N ARG A 11 -5.86 -18.59 -4.46
CA ARG A 11 -6.49 -17.48 -5.21
C ARG A 11 -7.97 -17.26 -4.85
N ALA A 12 -8.68 -18.29 -4.41
CA ALA A 12 -10.07 -18.16 -3.95
C ALA A 12 -10.16 -17.38 -2.63
N GLU A 13 -9.27 -17.69 -1.70
CA GLU A 13 -9.13 -17.02 -0.40
C GLU A 13 -8.72 -15.56 -0.60
N ALA A 14 -7.79 -15.30 -1.52
CA ALA A 14 -7.39 -13.95 -1.90
C ALA A 14 -8.56 -13.12 -2.47
N LYS A 15 -9.34 -13.66 -3.41
CA LYS A 15 -10.56 -13.01 -3.91
C LYS A 15 -11.57 -12.75 -2.79
N ARG A 16 -11.78 -13.72 -1.89
CA ARG A 16 -12.70 -13.57 -0.76
C ARG A 16 -12.23 -12.52 0.27
N MET A 17 -10.91 -12.36 0.43
CA MET A 17 -10.29 -11.30 1.24
C MET A 17 -10.43 -9.92 0.58
N LEU A 18 -10.32 -9.83 -0.75
CA LEU A 18 -10.38 -8.56 -1.50
C LEU A 18 -11.81 -8.06 -1.75
N ARG A 19 -12.82 -8.93 -1.69
CA ARG A 19 -14.24 -8.61 -1.93
C ARG A 19 -14.79 -7.36 -1.19
N PRO A 20 -14.37 -7.00 0.05
CA PRO A 20 -14.85 -5.77 0.70
C PRO A 20 -14.32 -4.46 0.08
N PHE A 21 -13.29 -4.53 -0.77
CA PHE A 21 -12.61 -3.37 -1.33
C PHE A 21 -13.05 -3.15 -2.78
N SER A 22 -13.49 -1.92 -3.11
CA SER A 22 -13.91 -1.55 -4.48
C SER A 22 -12.81 -1.73 -5.52
N TRP A 23 -11.56 -1.48 -5.14
CA TRP A 23 -10.36 -1.70 -5.96
C TRP A 23 -9.89 -3.17 -6.01
N GLY A 24 -10.57 -4.09 -5.32
CA GLY A 24 -10.07 -5.46 -5.10
C GLY A 24 -9.84 -6.28 -6.38
N GLU A 25 -10.73 -6.18 -7.37
CA GLU A 25 -10.54 -6.85 -8.67
C GLU A 25 -9.53 -6.11 -9.56
N GLU A 26 -9.37 -4.79 -9.41
CA GLU A 26 -8.37 -4.00 -10.15
C GLU A 26 -6.94 -4.31 -9.66
N PHE A 27 -6.75 -4.46 -8.35
CA PHE A 27 -5.51 -4.98 -7.77
C PHE A 27 -5.15 -6.37 -8.34
N LEU A 28 -6.14 -7.24 -8.57
CA LEU A 28 -5.89 -8.53 -9.23
C LEU A 28 -5.48 -8.33 -10.70
N ARG A 29 -6.23 -7.52 -11.45
CA ARG A 29 -6.01 -7.25 -12.88
C ARG A 29 -4.63 -6.67 -13.17
N LEU A 30 -4.20 -5.67 -12.39
CA LEU A 30 -2.91 -4.98 -12.59
C LEU A 30 -1.70 -5.86 -12.26
N ASN A 31 -1.85 -6.85 -11.39
CA ASN A 31 -0.75 -7.68 -10.89
C ASN A 31 -0.77 -9.12 -11.44
N GLU A 32 -1.66 -9.45 -12.39
CA GLU A 32 -1.86 -10.83 -12.89
C GLU A 32 -0.57 -11.46 -13.44
N GLU A 33 0.24 -10.71 -14.20
CA GLU A 33 1.56 -11.14 -14.69
C GLU A 33 2.51 -11.48 -13.54
N ALA A 34 2.67 -10.57 -12.57
CA ALA A 34 3.54 -10.77 -11.42
C ALA A 34 3.09 -11.97 -10.57
N PHE A 35 1.78 -12.16 -10.41
CA PHE A 35 1.23 -13.31 -9.70
C PHE A 35 1.50 -14.64 -10.40
N GLN A 36 1.35 -14.71 -11.73
CA GLN A 36 1.72 -15.91 -12.49
C GLN A 36 3.21 -16.22 -12.31
N VAL A 37 4.07 -15.25 -12.63
CA VAL A 37 5.54 -15.36 -12.58
C VAL A 37 6.05 -15.76 -11.18
N TYR A 38 5.46 -15.22 -10.12
CA TYR A 38 5.84 -15.57 -8.74
C TYR A 38 5.23 -16.91 -8.27
N SER A 39 4.07 -17.34 -8.78
CA SER A 39 3.50 -18.66 -8.45
C SER A 39 4.34 -19.85 -8.96
N GLU A 40 5.13 -19.64 -10.03
CA GLU A 40 6.04 -20.65 -10.58
C GLU A 40 7.35 -20.79 -9.77
N ALA A 41 7.64 -19.84 -8.88
CA ALA A 41 8.92 -19.72 -8.18
C ALA A 41 9.04 -20.63 -6.95
N LYS A 42 9.45 -21.89 -7.17
CA LYS A 42 9.58 -22.96 -6.15
C LYS A 42 10.49 -22.66 -4.92
N ASN A 43 11.27 -21.58 -4.92
CA ASN A 43 12.08 -21.15 -3.77
C ASN A 43 12.52 -19.68 -3.91
N ALA A 44 13.04 -19.09 -2.82
CA ALA A 44 13.46 -17.69 -2.78
C ALA A 44 14.57 -17.31 -3.79
N ALA A 45 15.39 -18.26 -4.24
CA ALA A 45 16.41 -18.02 -5.28
C ALA A 45 15.87 -18.14 -6.70
N ALA A 46 14.70 -18.75 -6.90
CA ALA A 46 13.89 -18.61 -8.11
C ALA A 46 13.12 -17.28 -8.09
N LEU A 47 12.50 -16.95 -6.96
CA LEU A 47 11.67 -15.75 -6.80
C LEU A 47 12.45 -14.46 -7.12
N ARG A 48 13.66 -14.29 -6.57
CA ARG A 48 14.51 -13.12 -6.87
C ARG A 48 14.98 -13.04 -8.33
N ARG A 49 15.07 -14.15 -9.05
CA ARG A 49 15.41 -14.15 -10.49
C ARG A 49 14.21 -13.77 -11.35
N ALA A 50 13.02 -14.25 -10.95
CA ALA A 50 11.76 -13.87 -11.56
C ALA A 50 11.47 -12.37 -11.36
N GLU A 51 11.68 -11.85 -10.15
CA GLU A 51 11.61 -10.42 -9.80
C GLU A 51 12.57 -9.57 -10.64
N ALA A 52 13.84 -9.96 -10.73
CA ALA A 52 14.83 -9.24 -11.52
C ALA A 52 14.46 -9.16 -13.02
N ALA A 53 14.07 -10.29 -13.63
CA ALA A 53 13.69 -10.35 -15.05
C ALA A 53 12.40 -9.56 -15.34
N LEU A 54 11.44 -9.53 -14.41
CA LEU A 54 10.21 -8.77 -14.54
C LEU A 54 10.46 -7.25 -14.45
N LEU A 55 11.33 -6.83 -13.54
CA LEU A 55 11.77 -5.43 -13.41
C LEU A 55 12.64 -4.97 -14.59
N GLU A 56 13.42 -5.87 -15.20
CA GLU A 56 14.17 -5.62 -16.44
C GLU A 56 13.22 -5.39 -17.62
N LYS A 57 12.30 -6.35 -17.87
CA LYS A 57 11.25 -6.24 -18.88
C LYS A 57 10.49 -4.91 -18.80
N TRP A 58 9.95 -4.56 -17.63
CA TRP A 58 9.14 -3.34 -17.48
C TRP A 58 9.96 -2.04 -17.64
N ARG A 59 11.29 -2.08 -17.42
CA ARG A 59 12.18 -0.94 -17.72
C ARG A 59 12.35 -0.78 -19.22
N ASP A 60 12.54 -1.88 -19.95
CA ASP A 60 12.72 -1.86 -21.40
C ASP A 60 11.41 -1.42 -22.10
N GLU A 61 10.25 -1.99 -21.73
CA GLU A 61 8.94 -1.55 -22.20
C GLU A 61 8.64 -0.07 -21.88
N ALA A 62 9.21 0.48 -20.80
CA ALA A 62 9.13 1.90 -20.48
C ALA A 62 10.14 2.75 -21.27
N ALA A 63 11.32 2.22 -21.60
CA ALA A 63 12.30 2.88 -22.46
C ALA A 63 11.79 2.98 -23.89
N GLU A 64 11.27 1.89 -24.45
CA GLU A 64 10.66 1.84 -25.78
C GLU A 64 9.50 2.84 -25.91
N ARG A 65 8.58 2.91 -24.94
CA ARG A 65 7.48 3.88 -24.94
C ARG A 65 7.91 5.34 -24.80
N ARG A 66 9.13 5.63 -24.32
CA ARG A 66 9.71 6.99 -24.31
C ARG A 66 10.55 7.28 -25.57
N ALA A 67 11.01 6.24 -26.27
CA ALA A 67 11.76 6.35 -27.52
C ALA A 67 10.85 6.38 -28.77
N GLN A 68 9.56 6.08 -28.60
CA GLN A 68 8.53 6.37 -29.60
C GLN A 68 8.34 7.88 -29.72
N ASP A 69 8.59 8.41 -30.91
CA ASP A 69 8.42 9.82 -31.24
C ASP A 69 6.92 10.14 -31.33
N LEU A 70 6.35 10.58 -30.21
CA LEU A 70 4.93 10.89 -30.05
C LEU A 70 4.71 12.39 -30.23
N ASP A 71 3.89 12.75 -31.23
CA ASP A 71 3.40 14.11 -31.47
C ASP A 71 2.40 14.53 -30.37
N LEU A 72 2.93 14.72 -29.17
CA LEU A 72 2.23 15.24 -28.01
C LEU A 72 2.24 16.77 -28.08
N PRO A 73 1.08 17.44 -27.90
CA PRO A 73 1.09 18.90 -27.75
C PRO A 73 1.94 19.28 -26.53
N PRO A 74 2.59 20.46 -26.55
CA PRO A 74 3.35 20.94 -25.40
C PRO A 74 2.42 20.97 -24.17
N SER A 75 2.81 20.27 -23.12
CA SER A 75 2.02 20.23 -21.89
C SER A 75 2.11 21.57 -21.19
N GLU A 76 0.98 22.23 -21.00
CA GLU A 76 0.91 23.42 -20.16
C GLU A 76 1.13 23.00 -18.69
N GLU A 77 1.99 23.72 -17.98
CA GLU A 77 2.30 23.46 -16.57
C GLU A 77 1.15 23.95 -15.68
N GLU A 78 0.03 23.22 -15.64
CA GLU A 78 -1.06 23.53 -14.70
C GLU A 78 -0.58 23.35 -13.25
N GLU A 79 -0.59 24.46 -12.49
CA GLU A 79 -0.36 24.44 -11.05
C GLU A 79 -1.42 23.59 -10.36
N SER A 80 -1.05 22.38 -9.98
CA SER A 80 -1.92 21.45 -9.28
C SER A 80 -2.44 22.08 -7.99
N GLN A 81 -3.73 22.39 -7.93
CA GLN A 81 -4.36 22.77 -6.66
C GLN A 81 -4.21 21.60 -5.70
N SER A 82 -3.41 21.78 -4.64
CA SER A 82 -3.22 20.77 -3.62
C SER A 82 -4.57 20.44 -2.99
N SER A 83 -5.02 19.21 -3.17
CA SER A 83 -6.10 18.67 -2.37
C SER A 83 -5.69 18.70 -0.90
N GLU A 84 -6.64 19.02 -0.02
CA GLU A 84 -6.38 19.15 1.41
C GLU A 84 -5.83 17.82 1.97
N ASP A 85 -4.77 17.88 2.79
CA ASP A 85 -4.09 16.69 3.30
C ASP A 85 -5.04 15.79 4.13
N GLU A 86 -5.56 14.72 3.53
CA GLU A 86 -6.23 13.67 4.28
C GLU A 86 -5.21 12.99 5.21
N GLU A 87 -5.39 13.14 6.52
CA GLU A 87 -4.50 12.55 7.53
C GLU A 87 -4.51 11.02 7.39
N VAL A 88 -3.42 10.46 6.84
CA VAL A 88 -3.22 9.03 6.69
C VAL A 88 -2.44 8.44 7.86
N ASP A 89 -2.81 7.23 8.27
CA ASP A 89 -2.05 6.48 9.26
C ASP A 89 -0.69 6.01 8.71
N ALA A 90 0.16 5.45 9.58
CA ALA A 90 1.47 4.92 9.20
C ALA A 90 1.43 3.69 8.25
N ALA A 91 0.24 3.25 7.83
CA ALA A 91 0.02 2.22 6.82
C ALA A 91 -0.68 2.76 5.56
N GLY A 92 -0.95 4.08 5.47
CA GLY A 92 -1.54 4.74 4.31
C GLY A 92 -3.08 4.73 4.27
N ASN A 93 -3.77 4.41 5.37
CA ASN A 93 -5.24 4.47 5.42
C ASN A 93 -5.70 5.87 5.87
N THR A 94 -6.71 6.44 5.21
CA THR A 94 -7.30 7.72 5.59
C THR A 94 -8.04 7.62 6.94
N VAL A 95 -7.73 8.52 7.87
CA VAL A 95 -8.22 8.46 9.25
C VAL A 95 -9.52 9.27 9.41
N PRO A 96 -10.67 8.65 9.76
CA PRO A 96 -11.87 9.41 10.08
C PRO A 96 -11.66 10.23 11.36
N GLN A 97 -11.87 11.55 11.30
CA GLN A 97 -11.67 12.51 12.40
C GLN A 97 -12.46 12.19 13.70
N SER A 98 -13.36 11.19 13.67
CA SER A 98 -14.13 10.73 14.81
C SER A 98 -13.32 9.93 15.86
N GLN A 99 -12.18 9.32 15.51
CA GLN A 99 -11.40 8.52 16.47
C GLN A 99 -10.29 9.28 17.21
N ALA A 100 -9.77 10.39 16.65
CA ALA A 100 -8.65 11.14 17.21
C ALA A 100 -8.85 11.60 18.67
N LYS A 101 -10.10 11.79 19.11
CA LYS A 101 -10.44 12.30 20.45
C LYS A 101 -10.44 11.24 21.57
N LEU A 102 -10.27 9.95 21.27
CA LEU A 102 -10.30 8.87 22.28
C LEU A 102 -8.92 8.50 22.85
N SER A 103 -7.84 8.69 22.09
CA SER A 103 -6.48 8.30 22.54
C SER A 103 -5.84 9.33 23.49
N ALA A 104 -6.23 10.61 23.37
CA ALA A 104 -5.53 11.74 23.99
C ALA A 104 -5.73 11.92 25.51
N HIS A 105 -6.54 11.07 26.18
CA HIS A 105 -6.91 11.25 27.60
C HIS A 105 -6.33 10.19 28.56
N ALA A 106 -5.43 9.33 28.08
CA ALA A 106 -4.88 8.20 28.85
C ALA A 106 -3.48 8.47 29.46
N THR A 107 -3.04 9.73 29.58
CA THR A 107 -1.71 10.06 30.10
C THR A 107 -1.73 11.29 31.02
N SER A 108 -1.17 11.12 32.23
CA SER A 108 -0.69 12.15 33.18
C SER A 108 -1.67 12.97 34.07
N THR A 109 -1.64 12.62 35.37
CA THR A 109 -1.56 13.51 36.56
C THR A 109 -2.80 13.67 37.46
N SER A 110 -2.78 12.99 38.62
CA SER A 110 -3.55 13.25 39.86
C SER A 110 -3.12 12.24 40.95
N THR A 111 -2.91 12.54 42.24
CA THR A 111 -2.75 13.83 42.96
C THR A 111 -1.96 13.60 44.27
N ALA A 112 -1.58 14.67 44.99
CA ALA A 112 -0.97 14.68 46.33
C ALA A 112 -1.32 16.03 47.04
N PRO A 113 -1.04 16.26 48.35
CA PRO A 113 -0.51 15.40 49.43
C PRO A 113 -1.66 14.83 50.33
N THR A 114 -1.77 14.78 51.67
CA THR A 114 -1.08 15.27 52.92
C THR A 114 -1.64 14.43 54.13
N ASP A 115 -1.28 14.48 55.43
CA ASP A 115 -0.34 15.25 56.29
C ASP A 115 0.10 14.37 57.53
N ALA A 116 0.24 14.94 58.75
CA ALA A 116 0.56 14.29 60.04
C ALA A 116 -0.68 13.61 60.71
N ASP A 117 -0.64 12.90 61.85
CA ASP A 117 0.10 13.11 63.12
C ASP A 117 -0.01 11.87 64.07
N LYS A 118 1.02 11.62 64.90
CA LYS A 118 1.07 10.71 66.09
C LYS A 118 0.79 9.20 65.91
N VAL A 119 1.21 8.30 66.83
CA VAL A 119 1.98 8.41 68.11
C VAL A 119 3.28 7.64 67.98
#